data_AF-A0A6N2D2E5-F1
#
_entry.id   AF-A0A6N2D2E5-F1
#
_cell.length_a   1.000
_cell.length_b   1.000
_cell.length_c   1.000
_cell.angle_alpha   90.00
_cell.angle_beta   90.00
_cell.angle_gamma   90.00
#
_symmetry.space_group_name_H-M   'P 1'
#
loop_
_entity.id
_entity.type
_entity.pdbx_description
1 polymer ?
#
loop_
_entity_poly.entity_id
_entity_poly.type
_entity_poly.pdbx_seq_one_letter_code
_entity_poly.pdbx_strand_id
1 'polypeptide(L)'
;MKMKFRIKNIGEALAVAKLFLLLLLFTSAYFLHASISIPSINQGEIHDYYLESQTDSIMKENWSFMIQFESNRHMIDTFPDNEIEKLKNILDQYPAFSVRLEARTDSVGSPQYNLALANRRMNFVRNELIKRGIEEDRFIEFVFGEEEPLADNNSPEGRQANRSVRVVAGLYSPVRMISGRFVSDEDGKGIGGILYIGSRHHNDSFIIDSSGEFSFPVPVVDNIFFIEFFSKDDRIKRKTYFNLNEINPSFFTITLKVLESGEILTFEDILFDYQCTTLLPGFEQAINRLLDLVNYAKNYRFEIQGHVNTSCNRSTKFKDHPLSDARAKTIYYYLIENGIDSSRLEWKGYGNWYMIFPNPQTESQARQNRRVSVKVIGRIDD
;
A
#
# COMPACT_ATOMS: atom_id res chain seq x y z
N MET A 1 51.33 5.82 -3.76
CA MET A 1 52.01 5.03 -4.83
C MET A 1 51.47 5.50 -6.18
N LYS A 2 52.24 6.19 -7.03
CA LYS A 2 51.75 6.66 -8.34
C LYS A 2 51.96 5.57 -9.39
N MET A 3 50.92 4.81 -9.74
CA MET A 3 50.93 3.95 -10.92
C MET A 3 50.63 4.80 -12.17
N LYS A 4 51.51 4.74 -13.18
CA LYS A 4 51.25 5.28 -14.52
C LYS A 4 50.77 4.13 -15.42
N PHE A 5 49.55 4.23 -15.94
CA PHE A 5 49.04 3.33 -16.96
C PHE A 5 49.19 3.97 -18.34
N ARG A 6 49.65 3.20 -19.33
CA ARG A 6 49.77 3.63 -20.73
C ARG A 6 48.63 2.96 -21.51
N ILE A 7 47.59 3.72 -21.81
CA ILE A 7 46.37 3.26 -22.50
C ILE A 7 46.62 3.31 -24.01
N LYS A 8 46.38 2.20 -24.73
CA LYS A 8 46.66 2.13 -26.18
C LYS A 8 45.41 2.24 -27.05
N ASN A 9 44.22 1.99 -26.52
CA ASN A 9 42.96 2.15 -27.26
C ASN A 9 41.75 2.43 -26.34
N ILE A 10 40.61 2.77 -26.96
CA ILE A 10 39.37 3.18 -26.29
C ILE A 10 38.76 2.04 -25.45
N GLY A 11 38.94 0.78 -25.86
CA GLY A 11 38.46 -0.38 -25.09
C GLY A 11 39.18 -0.54 -23.76
N GLU A 12 40.51 -0.35 -23.74
CA GLU A 12 41.31 -0.35 -22.52
C GLU A 12 40.98 0.85 -21.61
N ALA A 13 40.67 2.01 -22.21
CA ALA A 13 40.25 3.19 -21.45
C ALA A 13 38.93 2.93 -20.69
N LEU A 14 37.97 2.24 -21.32
CA LEU A 14 36.68 1.92 -20.73
C LEU A 14 36.81 0.90 -19.59
N ALA A 15 37.70 -0.07 -19.72
CA ALA A 15 37.96 -1.07 -18.68
C ALA A 15 38.64 -0.46 -17.45
N VAL A 16 39.62 0.43 -17.65
CA VAL A 16 40.28 1.17 -16.55
C VAL A 16 39.31 2.13 -15.87
N ALA A 17 38.44 2.80 -16.63
CA ALA A 17 37.40 3.68 -16.07
C ALA A 17 36.37 2.91 -15.23
N LYS A 18 35.93 1.73 -15.71
CA LYS A 18 35.03 0.84 -14.93
C LYS A 18 35.69 0.34 -13.65
N LEU A 19 36.99 0.00 -13.69
CA LEU A 19 37.74 -0.44 -12.51
C LEU A 19 37.93 0.71 -11.49
N PHE A 20 38.13 1.95 -11.96
CA PHE A 20 38.20 3.14 -11.10
C PHE A 20 36.86 3.51 -10.47
N LEU A 21 35.76 3.36 -11.23
CA LEU A 21 34.41 3.59 -10.73
C LEU A 21 34.02 2.55 -9.66
N LEU A 22 34.46 1.30 -9.82
CA LEU A 22 34.26 0.24 -8.83
C LEU A 22 35.08 0.48 -7.55
N LEU A 23 36.28 1.05 -7.67
CA LEU A 23 37.10 1.45 -6.51
C LEU A 23 36.55 2.68 -5.79
N LEU A 24 35.96 3.64 -6.50
CA LEU A 24 35.32 4.82 -5.92
C LEU A 24 34.05 4.47 -5.13
N LEU A 25 33.34 3.41 -5.52
CA LEU A 25 32.19 2.89 -4.76
C LEU A 25 32.59 2.18 -3.46
N PHE A 26 33.88 1.90 -3.24
CA PHE A 26 34.38 1.25 -2.02
C PHE A 26 35.11 2.18 -1.05
N THR A 27 35.25 3.48 -1.35
CA THR A 27 35.83 4.41 -0.40
C THR A 27 35.11 5.75 -0.36
N SER A 28 34.72 6.13 0.85
CA SER A 28 34.43 7.46 1.37
C SER A 28 32.95 7.92 1.38
N ALA A 29 32.31 7.60 2.50
CA ALA A 29 31.74 8.67 3.31
C ALA A 29 32.85 9.65 3.71
N TYR A 30 32.60 10.96 3.57
CA TYR A 30 33.09 12.11 4.37
C TYR A 30 32.97 13.39 3.51
N PHE A 31 32.19 14.34 4.00
CA PHE A 31 31.91 15.66 3.41
C PHE A 31 33.17 16.51 3.15
N LEU A 32 33.14 17.38 2.13
CA LEU A 32 33.50 18.80 2.27
C LEU A 32 32.94 19.66 1.12
N HIS A 33 32.56 20.90 1.47
CA HIS A 33 31.97 21.92 0.61
C HIS A 33 32.93 22.44 -0.48
N ALA A 34 32.40 22.68 -1.68
CA ALA A 34 32.91 23.69 -2.60
C ALA A 34 31.78 24.20 -3.50
N SER A 35 31.43 25.48 -3.32
CA SER A 35 30.47 26.21 -4.14
C SER A 35 31.09 26.47 -5.53
N ILE A 36 30.45 25.99 -6.60
CA ILE A 36 30.79 26.35 -7.97
C ILE A 36 29.56 26.98 -8.62
N SER A 37 29.69 28.26 -8.95
CA SER A 37 28.74 29.04 -9.75
C SER A 37 28.76 28.55 -11.20
N ILE A 38 27.61 28.20 -11.77
CA ILE A 38 27.46 27.86 -13.19
C ILE A 38 26.60 28.96 -13.88
N PRO A 39 27.00 29.46 -15.07
CA PRO A 39 26.27 30.50 -15.78
C PRO A 39 25.00 29.97 -16.46
N SER A 40 24.01 30.85 -16.57
CA SER A 40 22.71 30.67 -17.21
C SER A 40 22.80 30.52 -18.73
N ILE A 41 22.26 29.43 -19.30
CA ILE A 41 21.85 29.35 -20.71
C ILE A 41 20.53 28.55 -20.83
N ASN A 42 19.47 29.31 -21.15
CA ASN A 42 18.26 29.09 -21.94
C ASN A 42 17.59 27.70 -22.07
N GLN A 43 16.38 27.67 -21.48
CA GLN A 43 15.09 27.17 -22.00
C GLN A 43 15.10 26.26 -23.23
N GLY A 44 14.74 25.00 -23.01
CA GLY A 44 14.36 24.07 -24.07
C GLY A 44 14.41 22.63 -23.58
N GLU A 45 13.51 22.25 -22.68
CA GLU A 45 12.85 20.93 -22.57
C GLU A 45 12.27 20.76 -21.17
N ILE A 46 10.95 20.75 -21.12
CA ILE A 46 10.15 20.38 -19.97
C ILE A 46 10.33 18.87 -19.78
N HIS A 47 10.94 18.46 -18.68
CA HIS A 47 10.68 17.14 -18.10
C HIS A 47 10.10 17.39 -16.71
N ASP A 48 8.78 17.57 -16.73
CA ASP A 48 7.95 17.69 -15.55
C ASP A 48 8.08 16.44 -14.69
N TYR A 49 8.36 16.70 -13.41
CA TYR A 49 7.82 16.01 -12.24
C TYR A 49 7.72 14.48 -12.33
N TYR A 50 8.72 13.80 -11.75
CA TYR A 50 8.52 12.50 -11.13
C TYR A 50 7.51 12.66 -9.98
N LEU A 51 6.22 12.48 -10.28
CA LEU A 51 5.30 11.86 -9.34
C LEU A 51 5.71 10.39 -9.29
N GLU A 52 6.49 10.01 -8.27
CA GLU A 52 6.51 8.64 -7.79
C GLU A 52 5.04 8.26 -7.50
N SER A 53 4.41 7.56 -8.44
CA SER A 53 3.13 6.93 -8.15
C SER A 53 3.39 5.93 -7.04
N GLN A 54 2.82 6.22 -5.88
CA GLN A 54 2.66 5.27 -4.80
C GLN A 54 1.96 4.03 -5.34
N THR A 55 2.74 2.98 -5.61
CA THR A 55 2.39 1.53 -5.70
C THR A 55 3.60 0.75 -6.22
N ASP A 56 4.75 0.99 -5.59
CA ASP A 56 5.59 -0.04 -4.98
C ASP A 56 4.96 -1.47 -5.07
N SER A 57 5.16 -2.12 -6.21
CA SER A 57 4.46 -3.34 -6.63
C SER A 57 5.16 -4.58 -6.07
N ILE A 58 4.39 -5.59 -5.62
CA ILE A 58 4.92 -6.92 -5.25
C ILE A 58 5.64 -7.60 -6.43
N MET A 59 5.42 -7.11 -7.65
CA MET A 59 6.16 -7.51 -8.83
C MET A 59 7.12 -6.40 -9.23
N LYS A 60 8.42 -6.72 -9.23
CA LYS A 60 9.42 -5.87 -9.87
C LYS A 60 9.34 -6.08 -11.38
N GLU A 61 8.63 -5.17 -12.04
CA GLU A 61 8.53 -5.15 -13.49
C GLU A 61 9.92 -5.03 -14.12
N ASN A 62 10.22 -5.93 -15.05
CA ASN A 62 11.42 -5.86 -15.87
C ASN A 62 11.12 -5.33 -17.26
N TRP A 63 9.99 -5.76 -17.83
CA TRP A 63 9.62 -5.45 -19.19
C TRP A 63 8.12 -5.66 -19.39
N SER A 64 7.49 -4.84 -20.22
CA SER A 64 6.07 -4.99 -20.56
C SER A 64 5.76 -4.55 -21.97
N PHE A 65 4.62 -5.02 -22.48
CA PHE A 65 4.02 -4.58 -23.73
C PHE A 65 2.49 -4.67 -23.63
N MET A 66 1.79 -4.05 -24.58
CA MET A 66 0.33 -4.06 -24.62
C MET A 66 -0.18 -4.77 -25.87
N ILE A 67 -1.25 -5.54 -25.69
CA ILE A 67 -2.07 -6.09 -26.75
C ILE A 67 -3.38 -5.32 -26.77
N GLN A 68 -3.66 -4.61 -27.86
CA GLN A 68 -4.86 -3.78 -27.99
C GLN A 68 -5.97 -4.50 -28.76
N PHE A 69 -7.21 -4.14 -28.47
CA PHE A 69 -8.41 -4.75 -29.04
C PHE A 69 -9.31 -3.68 -29.66
N GLU A 70 -9.99 -4.07 -30.74
CA GLU A 70 -11.10 -3.32 -31.28
C GLU A 70 -12.30 -3.28 -30.30
N SER A 71 -13.18 -2.30 -30.49
CA SER A 71 -14.40 -2.17 -29.70
C SER A 71 -15.24 -3.46 -29.75
N ASN A 72 -15.72 -3.90 -28.58
CA ASN A 72 -16.47 -5.14 -28.39
C ASN A 72 -15.79 -6.45 -28.83
N ARG A 73 -14.53 -6.42 -29.28
CA ARG A 73 -13.78 -7.63 -29.63
C ARG A 73 -12.94 -8.13 -28.46
N HIS A 74 -12.83 -9.45 -28.36
CA HIS A 74 -11.93 -10.14 -27.42
C HIS A 74 -10.88 -11.01 -28.12
N MET A 75 -10.92 -11.08 -29.45
CA MET A 75 -9.96 -11.76 -30.30
C MET A 75 -9.28 -10.75 -31.20
N ILE A 76 -8.02 -11.01 -31.53
CA ILE A 76 -7.23 -10.26 -32.52
C ILE A 76 -6.63 -11.23 -33.52
N ASP A 77 -6.47 -10.77 -34.75
CA ASP A 77 -5.98 -11.59 -35.85
C ASP A 77 -4.45 -11.63 -35.92
N THR A 78 -3.79 -10.56 -35.47
CA THR A 78 -2.33 -10.40 -35.53
C THR A 78 -1.77 -10.13 -34.14
N PHE A 79 -0.94 -11.04 -33.63
CA PHE A 79 -0.21 -10.83 -32.38
C PHE A 79 1.14 -10.15 -32.61
N PRO A 80 1.66 -9.41 -31.61
CA PRO A 80 2.99 -8.82 -31.67
C PRO A 80 4.06 -9.89 -31.42
N ASP A 81 4.29 -10.79 -32.38
CA ASP A 81 5.17 -11.96 -32.22
C ASP A 81 6.61 -11.58 -31.82
N ASN A 82 7.12 -10.43 -32.28
CA ASN A 82 8.43 -9.90 -31.85
C ASN A 82 8.48 -9.61 -30.35
N GLU A 83 7.39 -9.09 -29.76
CA GLU A 83 7.34 -8.83 -28.32
C GLU A 83 7.18 -10.15 -27.55
N ILE A 84 6.41 -11.11 -28.07
CA ILE A 84 6.28 -12.44 -27.45
C ILE A 84 7.62 -13.18 -27.45
N GLU A 85 8.41 -13.05 -28.51
CA GLU A 85 9.74 -13.66 -28.55
C GLU A 85 10.71 -12.99 -27.55
N LYS A 86 10.64 -11.66 -27.37
CA LYS A 86 11.37 -10.98 -26.29
C LYS A 86 10.92 -11.47 -24.91
N LEU A 87 9.61 -11.63 -24.69
CA LEU A 87 9.05 -12.18 -23.45
C LEU A 87 9.67 -13.55 -23.13
N LYS A 88 9.67 -14.47 -24.10
CA LYS A 88 10.24 -15.80 -23.93
C LYS A 88 11.72 -15.74 -23.55
N ASN A 89 12.51 -14.96 -24.29
CA ASN A 89 13.93 -14.78 -23.98
C ASN A 89 14.18 -14.25 -22.56
N ILE A 90 13.33 -13.35 -22.06
CA ILE A 90 13.38 -12.86 -20.68
C ILE A 90 13.06 -13.98 -19.69
N LEU A 91 12.00 -14.76 -19.94
CA LEU A 91 11.59 -15.86 -19.04
C LEU A 91 12.59 -17.02 -19.01
N ASP A 92 13.28 -17.27 -20.12
CA ASP A 92 14.37 -18.25 -20.23
C ASP A 92 15.62 -17.78 -19.48
N GLN A 93 15.97 -16.49 -19.62
CA GLN A 93 17.10 -15.89 -18.91
C GLN A 93 16.86 -15.80 -17.40
N TYR A 94 15.60 -15.57 -16.99
CA TYR A 94 15.21 -15.40 -15.60
C TYR A 94 14.08 -16.38 -15.22
N PRO A 95 14.41 -17.63 -14.86
CA PRO A 95 13.41 -18.66 -14.52
C PRO A 95 12.48 -18.28 -13.35
N ALA A 96 12.93 -17.40 -12.46
CA ALA A 96 12.13 -16.91 -11.33
C ALA A 96 11.09 -15.84 -11.73
N PHE A 97 11.13 -15.31 -12.95
CA PHE A 97 10.17 -14.30 -13.39
C PHE A 97 8.82 -14.94 -13.69
N SER A 98 7.75 -14.22 -13.39
CA SER A 98 6.39 -14.57 -13.80
C SER A 98 5.89 -13.58 -14.85
N VAL A 99 4.77 -13.92 -15.47
CA VAL A 99 4.04 -13.09 -16.43
C VAL A 99 2.77 -12.59 -15.76
N ARG A 100 2.68 -11.29 -15.51
CA ARG A 100 1.44 -10.64 -15.08
C ARG A 100 0.67 -10.18 -16.30
N LEU A 101 -0.60 -10.57 -16.36
CA LEU A 101 -1.55 -10.12 -17.37
C LEU A 101 -2.57 -9.19 -16.72
N GLU A 102 -2.84 -8.06 -17.35
CA GLU A 102 -3.81 -7.08 -16.86
C GLU A 102 -4.82 -6.72 -17.95
N ALA A 103 -6.07 -7.15 -17.80
CA ALA A 103 -7.10 -6.93 -18.80
C ALA A 103 -8.02 -5.76 -18.43
N ARG A 104 -8.21 -4.85 -19.38
CA ARG A 104 -9.06 -3.66 -19.26
C ARG A 104 -10.01 -3.50 -20.45
N THR A 105 -11.03 -2.68 -20.25
CA THR A 105 -11.93 -2.17 -21.29
C THR A 105 -12.00 -0.65 -21.21
N ASP A 106 -12.51 -0.03 -22.27
CA ASP A 106 -13.03 1.32 -22.14
C ASP A 106 -14.32 1.33 -21.31
N SER A 107 -14.88 2.53 -21.09
CA SER A 107 -16.10 2.72 -20.31
C SER A 107 -17.39 2.57 -21.12
N VAL A 108 -17.36 1.99 -22.33
CA VAL A 108 -18.54 1.88 -23.19
C VAL A 108 -19.22 0.54 -22.92
N GLY A 109 -20.28 0.54 -22.12
CA GLY A 109 -21.04 -0.66 -21.76
C GLY A 109 -21.53 -0.59 -20.32
N SER A 110 -22.07 -1.69 -19.81
CA SER A 110 -22.26 -1.82 -18.37
C SER A 110 -20.97 -2.33 -17.71
N PRO A 111 -20.70 -1.97 -16.45
CA PRO A 111 -19.53 -2.46 -15.72
C PRO A 111 -19.40 -3.99 -15.75
N GLN A 112 -20.52 -4.71 -15.58
CA GLN A 112 -20.54 -6.19 -15.61
C GLN A 112 -20.19 -6.75 -16.98
N TYR A 113 -20.68 -6.11 -18.05
CA TYR A 113 -20.34 -6.50 -19.42
C TYR A 113 -18.86 -6.26 -19.70
N ASN A 114 -18.34 -5.11 -19.25
CA ASN A 114 -16.95 -4.70 -19.42
C ASN A 114 -15.98 -5.60 -18.66
N LEU A 115 -16.31 -5.98 -17.43
CA LEU A 115 -15.56 -6.98 -16.68
C LEU A 115 -15.55 -8.35 -17.38
N ALA A 116 -16.72 -8.81 -17.87
CA ALA A 116 -16.80 -10.06 -18.62
C ALA A 116 -16.03 -10.01 -19.95
N LEU A 117 -15.99 -8.86 -20.63
CA LEU A 117 -15.23 -8.65 -21.86
C LEU A 117 -13.71 -8.65 -21.59
N ALA A 118 -13.26 -7.96 -20.54
CA ALA A 118 -11.88 -8.00 -20.08
C ALA A 118 -11.45 -9.45 -19.76
N ASN A 119 -12.30 -10.22 -19.07
CA ASN A 119 -12.01 -11.63 -18.78
C ASN A 119 -11.88 -12.48 -20.06
N ARG A 120 -12.74 -12.26 -21.07
CA ARG A 120 -12.59 -12.97 -22.37
C ARG A 120 -11.27 -12.62 -23.07
N ARG A 121 -10.86 -11.35 -23.04
CA ARG A 121 -9.56 -10.90 -23.59
C ARG A 121 -8.39 -11.53 -22.85
N MET A 122 -8.46 -11.56 -21.52
CA MET A 122 -7.48 -12.21 -20.65
C MET A 122 -7.25 -13.66 -21.07
N ASN A 123 -8.34 -14.44 -21.10
CA ASN A 123 -8.30 -15.85 -21.46
C ASN A 123 -7.76 -16.07 -22.88
N PHE A 124 -8.16 -15.24 -23.85
CA PHE A 124 -7.66 -15.32 -25.21
C PHE A 124 -6.14 -15.09 -25.27
N VAL A 125 -5.65 -14.01 -24.65
CA VAL A 125 -4.21 -13.69 -24.63
C VAL A 125 -3.41 -14.77 -23.90
N ARG A 126 -3.85 -15.21 -22.72
CA ARG A 126 -3.18 -16.28 -21.98
C ARG A 126 -3.05 -17.55 -22.81
N ASN A 127 -4.15 -18.01 -23.42
CA ASN A 127 -4.14 -19.22 -24.24
C ASN A 127 -3.21 -19.09 -25.45
N GLU A 128 -3.17 -17.92 -26.09
CA GLU A 128 -2.28 -17.66 -27.22
C GLU A 128 -0.80 -17.61 -26.80
N LEU A 129 -0.50 -17.10 -25.60
CA LEU A 129 0.85 -17.12 -25.03
C LEU A 129 1.28 -18.54 -24.62
N ILE A 130 0.38 -19.35 -24.03
CA ILE A 130 0.63 -20.76 -23.71
C ILE A 130 0.95 -21.56 -24.97
N LYS A 131 0.16 -21.39 -26.04
CA LYS A 131 0.42 -22.04 -27.34
C LYS A 131 1.79 -21.68 -27.93
N ARG A 132 2.34 -20.51 -27.57
CA ARG A 132 3.66 -20.04 -28.00
C ARG A 132 4.79 -20.45 -27.05
N GLY A 133 4.49 -21.29 -26.06
CA GLY A 133 5.48 -21.96 -25.21
C GLY A 133 5.75 -21.30 -23.87
N ILE A 134 4.93 -20.34 -23.44
CA ILE A 134 5.01 -19.80 -22.07
C ILE A 134 4.27 -20.76 -21.14
N GLU A 135 4.95 -21.26 -20.10
CA GLU A 135 4.40 -22.22 -19.16
C GLU A 135 3.19 -21.64 -18.39
N GLU A 136 2.17 -22.48 -18.19
CA GLU A 136 0.89 -22.06 -17.62
C GLU A 136 1.00 -21.56 -16.18
N ASP A 137 1.90 -22.13 -15.39
CA ASP A 137 2.15 -21.79 -13.98
C ASP A 137 2.90 -20.46 -13.79
N ARG A 138 3.37 -19.86 -14.89
CA ARG A 138 4.06 -18.55 -14.88
C ARG A 138 3.07 -17.39 -14.90
N PHE A 139 1.78 -17.61 -15.15
CA PHE A 139 0.80 -16.53 -15.31
C PHE A 139 0.16 -16.10 -13.99
N ILE A 140 0.04 -14.78 -13.82
CA ILE A 140 -0.75 -14.14 -12.75
C ILE A 140 -1.67 -13.13 -13.42
N GLU A 141 -2.98 -13.22 -13.17
CA GLU A 141 -4.01 -12.50 -13.92
C GLU A 141 -4.73 -11.46 -13.07
N PHE A 142 -4.90 -10.26 -13.61
CA PHE A 142 -5.73 -9.20 -13.04
C PHE A 142 -6.74 -8.71 -14.07
N VAL A 143 -8.03 -8.80 -13.75
CA VAL A 143 -9.12 -8.38 -14.64
C VAL A 143 -9.80 -7.18 -14.01
N PHE A 144 -9.61 -6.01 -14.62
CA PHE A 144 -10.08 -4.73 -14.07
C PHE A 144 -11.40 -4.24 -14.68
N GLY A 145 -11.79 -4.77 -15.85
CA GLY A 145 -12.91 -4.18 -16.59
C GLY A 145 -12.63 -2.71 -16.91
N GLU A 146 -13.54 -1.82 -16.52
CA GLU A 146 -13.42 -0.37 -16.73
C GLU A 146 -12.93 0.41 -15.50
N GLU A 147 -12.76 -0.23 -14.34
CA GLU A 147 -12.58 0.44 -13.04
C GLU A 147 -11.18 1.06 -12.86
N GLU A 148 -10.14 0.50 -13.51
CA GLU A 148 -8.75 0.96 -13.44
C GLU A 148 -8.22 1.31 -14.84
N PRO A 149 -8.70 2.42 -15.48
CA PRO A 149 -8.31 2.75 -16.84
C PRO A 149 -6.84 3.19 -16.93
N LEU A 150 -6.17 2.83 -18.03
CA LEU A 150 -4.79 3.28 -18.33
C LEU A 150 -4.74 4.73 -18.82
N ALA A 151 -5.83 5.20 -19.42
CA ALA A 151 -5.97 6.54 -19.98
C ALA A 151 -7.41 7.03 -19.81
N ASP A 152 -7.63 8.32 -20.03
CA ASP A 152 -8.96 8.92 -19.96
C ASP A 152 -9.98 8.26 -20.91
N ASN A 153 -11.18 7.97 -20.43
CA ASN A 153 -12.24 7.35 -21.23
C ASN A 153 -13.06 8.35 -22.06
N ASN A 154 -12.85 9.66 -21.91
CA ASN A 154 -13.58 10.68 -22.66
C ASN A 154 -13.03 10.85 -24.09
N SER A 155 -11.75 10.59 -24.32
CA SER A 155 -11.14 10.61 -25.67
C SER A 155 -11.21 9.28 -26.42
N PRO A 156 -11.38 9.27 -27.77
CA PRO A 156 -11.25 8.05 -28.57
C PRO A 156 -9.92 7.31 -28.38
N GLU A 157 -8.83 8.07 -28.26
CA GLU A 157 -7.46 7.56 -28.09
C GLU A 157 -7.29 6.88 -26.73
N GLY A 158 -7.77 7.51 -25.65
CA GLY A 158 -7.71 6.93 -24.32
C GLY A 158 -8.59 5.70 -24.19
N ARG A 159 -9.78 5.69 -24.81
CA ARG A 159 -10.60 4.47 -24.92
C ARG A 159 -9.86 3.35 -25.66
N GLN A 160 -9.14 3.65 -26.75
CA GLN A 160 -8.32 2.64 -27.44
C GLN A 160 -7.21 2.09 -26.55
N ALA A 161 -6.53 2.92 -25.77
CA ALA A 161 -5.51 2.47 -24.83
C ALA A 161 -6.09 1.55 -23.74
N ASN A 162 -7.32 1.83 -23.27
CA ASN A 162 -8.01 1.04 -22.26
C ASN A 162 -8.53 -0.31 -22.79
N ARG A 163 -8.79 -0.44 -24.09
CA ARG A 163 -9.14 -1.71 -24.73
C ARG A 163 -7.90 -2.59 -24.89
N SER A 164 -7.33 -3.05 -23.78
CA SER A 164 -6.04 -3.73 -23.82
C SER A 164 -5.90 -4.88 -22.81
N VAL A 165 -4.94 -5.75 -23.11
CA VAL A 165 -4.30 -6.62 -22.13
C VAL A 165 -2.84 -6.21 -22.07
N ARG A 166 -2.40 -5.71 -20.91
CA ARG A 166 -0.99 -5.45 -20.64
C ARG A 166 -0.33 -6.74 -20.19
N VAL A 167 0.81 -7.06 -20.80
CA VAL A 167 1.62 -8.23 -20.49
C VAL A 167 2.92 -7.74 -19.86
N VAL A 168 3.21 -8.19 -18.65
CA VAL A 168 4.36 -7.74 -17.86
C VAL A 168 5.20 -8.94 -17.46
N ALA A 169 6.49 -8.93 -17.79
CA ALA A 169 7.48 -9.86 -17.27
C ALA A 169 8.19 -9.24 -16.08
N GLY A 170 8.38 -10.02 -15.02
CA GLY A 170 9.03 -9.51 -13.82
C GLY A 170 9.11 -10.51 -12.69
N LEU A 171 9.89 -10.16 -11.68
CA LEU A 171 10.08 -10.99 -10.50
C LEU A 171 9.00 -10.65 -9.48
N TYR A 172 8.13 -11.61 -9.16
CA TYR A 172 7.29 -11.50 -7.98
C TYR A 172 8.16 -11.66 -6.73
N SER A 173 7.94 -10.77 -5.76
CA SER A 173 8.51 -10.91 -4.44
C SER A 173 8.12 -12.29 -3.90
N PRO A 174 9.08 -13.12 -3.47
CA PRO A 174 8.73 -14.36 -2.79
C PRO A 174 7.85 -14.00 -1.59
N VAL A 175 6.85 -14.82 -1.31
CA VAL A 175 6.01 -14.63 -0.13
C VAL A 175 6.42 -15.61 0.95
N ARG A 176 6.24 -15.20 2.19
CA ARG A 176 6.34 -16.08 3.34
C ARG A 176 4.98 -16.24 3.97
N MET A 177 4.54 -17.48 4.12
CA MET A 177 3.31 -17.77 4.84
C MET A 177 3.51 -17.49 6.32
N ILE A 178 2.68 -16.62 6.84
CA ILE A 178 2.56 -16.33 8.26
C ILE A 178 1.24 -16.91 8.73
N SER A 179 1.32 -17.78 9.73
CA SER A 179 0.16 -18.47 10.28
C SER A 179 0.08 -18.24 11.78
N GLY A 180 -1.08 -18.52 12.35
CA GLY A 180 -1.22 -18.43 13.79
C GLY A 180 -2.64 -18.65 14.24
N ARG A 181 -2.87 -18.35 15.50
CA ARG A 181 -4.16 -18.51 16.16
C ARG A 181 -4.40 -17.42 17.19
N PHE A 182 -5.54 -16.76 17.13
CA PHE A 182 -6.04 -15.88 18.17
C PHE A 182 -6.73 -16.68 19.26
N VAL A 183 -6.34 -16.48 20.51
CA VAL A 183 -6.88 -17.22 21.66
C VAL A 183 -7.24 -16.30 22.82
N SER A 184 -8.23 -16.71 23.61
CA SER A 184 -8.61 -16.05 24.87
C SER A 184 -7.49 -16.17 25.90
N ASP A 185 -7.29 -15.12 26.69
CA ASP A 185 -6.43 -15.13 27.87
C ASP A 185 -7.02 -15.92 29.05
N GLU A 186 -8.34 -16.13 29.08
CA GLU A 186 -9.03 -16.83 30.17
C GLU A 186 -8.98 -18.35 30.04
N ASP A 187 -9.29 -18.88 28.85
CA ASP A 187 -9.48 -20.33 28.63
C ASP A 187 -8.67 -20.90 27.46
N GLY A 188 -7.90 -20.06 26.76
CA GLY A 188 -7.08 -20.47 25.62
C GLY A 188 -7.88 -20.91 24.39
N LYS A 189 -9.21 -20.73 24.35
CA LYS A 189 -10.02 -21.08 23.19
C LYS A 189 -9.81 -20.11 22.05
N GLY A 190 -10.00 -20.63 20.83
CA GLY A 190 -9.97 -19.84 19.60
C GLY A 190 -10.99 -18.71 19.61
N ILE A 191 -10.61 -17.57 19.03
CA ILE A 191 -11.45 -16.39 18.92
C ILE A 191 -11.59 -15.98 17.45
N GLY A 192 -12.83 -15.92 16.98
CA GLY A 192 -13.17 -15.37 15.67
C GLY A 192 -13.37 -13.86 15.69
N GLY A 193 -13.23 -13.23 14.53
CA GLY A 193 -13.22 -11.77 14.42
C GLY A 193 -12.79 -11.31 13.05
N ILE A 194 -12.39 -10.04 12.95
CA ILE A 194 -11.78 -9.49 11.75
C ILE A 194 -10.30 -9.23 11.99
N LEU A 195 -9.47 -9.81 11.13
CA LEU A 195 -8.03 -9.61 11.08
C LEU A 195 -7.71 -8.59 10.00
N TYR A 196 -7.14 -7.47 10.39
CA TYR A 196 -6.44 -6.56 9.50
C TYR A 196 -4.97 -6.91 9.44
N ILE A 197 -4.45 -6.97 8.23
CA ILE A 197 -3.03 -7.14 7.97
C ILE A 197 -2.57 -6.07 7.00
N GLY A 198 -1.37 -5.57 7.21
CA GLY A 198 -0.75 -4.77 6.18
C GLY A 198 0.76 -4.73 6.27
N SER A 199 1.35 -4.10 5.28
CA SER A 199 2.78 -3.95 5.07
C SER A 199 3.02 -2.66 4.27
N ARG A 200 4.23 -2.46 3.75
CA ARG A 200 4.50 -1.30 2.91
C ARG A 200 3.74 -1.36 1.59
N HIS A 201 3.58 -2.55 1.01
CA HIS A 201 3.02 -2.72 -0.35
C HIS A 201 1.67 -3.42 -0.40
N HIS A 202 1.18 -3.90 0.74
CA HIS A 202 -0.03 -4.72 0.79
C HIS A 202 -0.83 -4.43 2.05
N ASN A 203 -2.14 -4.35 1.93
CA ASN A 203 -3.09 -4.05 3.00
C ASN A 203 -4.37 -4.84 2.73
N ASP A 204 -4.84 -5.63 3.69
CA ASP A 204 -5.99 -6.53 3.50
C ASP A 204 -6.71 -6.81 4.83
N SER A 205 -7.87 -7.44 4.76
CA SER A 205 -8.66 -7.85 5.90
C SER A 205 -9.33 -9.21 5.68
N PHE A 206 -9.37 -10.04 6.73
CA PHE A 206 -9.91 -11.39 6.69
C PHE A 206 -10.88 -11.62 7.84
N ILE A 207 -11.99 -12.30 7.56
CA ILE A 207 -12.89 -12.83 8.61
C ILE A 207 -12.28 -14.14 9.12
N ILE A 208 -12.01 -14.19 10.41
CA ILE A 208 -11.50 -15.36 11.11
C ILE A 208 -12.65 -16.03 11.85
N ASP A 209 -12.77 -17.34 11.69
CA ASP A 209 -13.80 -18.13 12.37
C ASP A 209 -13.47 -18.37 13.86
N SER A 210 -14.36 -19.08 14.57
CA SER A 210 -14.17 -19.37 16.00
C SER A 210 -12.98 -20.27 16.34
N SER A 211 -12.31 -20.88 15.35
CA SER A 211 -11.02 -21.53 15.61
C SER A 211 -9.95 -20.51 15.98
N GLY A 212 -10.07 -19.27 15.50
CA GLY A 212 -9.07 -18.22 15.64
C GLY A 212 -7.86 -18.40 14.72
N GLU A 213 -7.82 -19.44 13.90
CA GLU A 213 -6.69 -19.74 13.03
C GLU A 213 -6.63 -18.81 11.82
N PHE A 214 -5.41 -18.41 11.45
CA PHE A 214 -5.16 -17.60 10.25
C PHE A 214 -3.92 -18.11 9.52
N SER A 215 -3.89 -17.88 8.21
CA SER A 215 -2.71 -18.07 7.38
C SER A 215 -2.76 -17.10 6.22
N PHE A 216 -1.71 -16.30 6.04
CA PHE A 216 -1.63 -15.31 4.96
C PHE A 216 -0.22 -15.20 4.39
N PRO A 217 -0.09 -14.90 3.08
CA PRO A 217 1.20 -14.60 2.47
C PRO A 217 1.64 -13.17 2.82
N VAL A 218 2.90 -13.00 3.24
CA VAL A 218 3.54 -11.68 3.32
C VAL A 218 4.69 -11.63 2.32
N PRO A 219 4.74 -10.65 1.40
CA PRO A 219 5.89 -10.47 0.51
C PRO A 219 7.17 -10.31 1.33
N VAL A 220 8.23 -11.05 1.03
CA VAL A 220 9.51 -10.98 1.75
C VAL A 220 10.18 -9.61 1.57
N VAL A 221 9.91 -8.90 0.47
CA VAL A 221 10.34 -7.50 0.31
C VAL A 221 9.76 -6.58 1.38
N ASP A 222 8.57 -6.91 1.89
CA ASP A 222 7.93 -6.28 3.02
C ASP A 222 8.50 -6.85 4.33
N ASN A 223 9.75 -6.52 4.63
CA ASN A 223 10.42 -6.94 5.87
C ASN A 223 9.60 -6.64 7.13
N ILE A 224 8.71 -5.65 7.08
CA ILE A 224 7.81 -5.28 8.17
C ILE A 224 6.36 -5.42 7.71
N PHE A 225 5.57 -6.13 8.51
CA PHE A 225 4.12 -6.16 8.38
C PHE A 225 3.47 -5.85 9.74
N PHE A 226 2.19 -5.52 9.76
CA PHE A 226 1.39 -5.37 10.95
C PHE A 226 0.20 -6.31 10.92
N ILE A 227 -0.29 -6.64 12.11
CA ILE A 227 -1.62 -7.19 12.30
C ILE A 227 -2.40 -6.36 13.32
N GLU A 228 -3.70 -6.31 13.14
CA GLU A 228 -4.68 -5.77 14.08
C GLU A 228 -5.91 -6.67 14.04
N PHE A 229 -6.55 -6.92 15.18
CA PHE A 229 -7.65 -7.86 15.27
C PHE A 229 -8.75 -7.34 16.19
N PHE A 230 -10.00 -7.49 15.77
CA PHE A 230 -11.17 -7.13 16.55
C PHE A 230 -12.14 -8.31 16.63
N SER A 231 -12.59 -8.64 17.84
CA SER A 231 -13.56 -9.72 18.07
C SER A 231 -14.86 -9.21 18.69
N LYS A 232 -15.93 -10.00 18.51
CA LYS A 232 -17.28 -9.70 19.00
C LYS A 232 -17.42 -9.90 20.51
N ASP A 233 -16.42 -10.54 21.14
CA ASP A 233 -16.33 -10.71 22.58
C ASP A 233 -15.60 -9.54 23.27
N ASP A 234 -15.48 -8.41 22.58
CA ASP A 234 -14.81 -7.19 23.02
C ASP A 234 -13.28 -7.33 23.22
N ARG A 235 -12.67 -8.45 22.78
CA ARG A 235 -11.21 -8.63 22.79
C ARG A 235 -10.56 -8.10 21.53
N ILE A 236 -9.39 -7.47 21.70
CA ILE A 236 -8.68 -6.84 20.59
C ILE A 236 -7.18 -7.15 20.59
N LYS A 237 -6.59 -7.14 19.39
CA LYS A 237 -5.15 -6.98 19.18
C LYS A 237 -4.95 -5.64 18.49
N ARG A 238 -4.36 -4.67 19.18
CA ARG A 238 -3.96 -3.40 18.57
C ARG A 238 -2.98 -3.62 17.42
N LYS A 239 -2.97 -2.70 16.44
CA LYS A 239 -1.95 -2.63 15.39
C LYS A 239 -0.55 -2.88 15.97
N THR A 240 0.00 -4.06 15.66
CA THR A 240 1.31 -4.51 16.14
C THR A 240 2.16 -4.84 14.93
N TYR A 241 3.36 -4.27 14.86
CA TYR A 241 4.31 -4.49 13.77
C TYR A 241 5.24 -5.66 14.10
N PHE A 242 5.59 -6.41 13.08
CA PHE A 242 6.43 -7.59 13.13
C PHE A 242 7.50 -7.49 12.04
N ASN A 243 8.73 -7.88 12.37
CA ASN A 243 9.82 -8.00 11.40
C ASN A 243 9.88 -9.45 10.91
N LEU A 244 9.61 -9.69 9.62
CA LEU A 244 9.69 -11.03 9.02
C LEU A 244 11.03 -11.70 9.35
N ASN A 245 12.14 -10.98 9.28
CA ASN A 245 13.47 -11.56 9.49
C ASN A 245 13.73 -12.05 10.92
N GLU A 246 12.92 -11.61 11.88
CA GLU A 246 13.05 -11.98 13.30
C GLU A 246 12.03 -13.05 13.73
N ILE A 247 11.09 -13.40 12.85
CA ILE A 247 10.05 -14.37 13.18
C ILE A 247 10.54 -15.78 12.86
N ASN A 248 10.71 -16.59 13.91
CA ASN A 248 10.89 -18.02 13.83
C ASN A 248 10.34 -18.66 15.12
N PRO A 249 9.27 -19.49 15.07
CA PRO A 249 8.59 -20.05 13.90
C PRO A 249 7.59 -19.09 13.24
N SER A 250 7.16 -19.40 12.01
CA SER A 250 6.11 -18.67 11.27
C SER A 250 4.69 -18.93 11.78
N PHE A 251 4.53 -19.57 12.95
CA PHE A 251 3.26 -19.81 13.61
C PHE A 251 3.20 -19.05 14.95
N PHE A 252 2.15 -18.26 15.14
CA PHE A 252 1.93 -17.49 16.35
C PHE A 252 0.73 -17.96 17.14
N THR A 253 0.85 -18.04 18.47
CA THR A 253 -0.34 -17.99 19.33
C THR A 253 -0.44 -16.59 19.88
N ILE A 254 -1.53 -15.89 19.55
CA ILE A 254 -1.76 -14.51 19.95
C ILE A 254 -2.88 -14.50 20.97
N THR A 255 -2.48 -14.32 22.23
CA THR A 255 -3.42 -14.12 23.33
C THR A 255 -4.04 -12.73 23.24
N LEU A 256 -5.37 -12.69 23.23
CA LEU A 256 -6.15 -11.46 23.19
C LEU A 256 -6.62 -11.07 24.59
N LYS A 257 -6.72 -9.76 24.81
CA LYS A 257 -7.24 -9.18 26.05
C LYS A 257 -8.53 -8.42 25.78
N VAL A 258 -9.41 -8.41 26.76
CA VAL A 258 -10.63 -7.59 26.76
C VAL A 258 -10.24 -6.12 26.77
N LEU A 259 -10.99 -5.30 26.05
CA LEU A 259 -10.82 -3.86 26.00
C LEU A 259 -11.02 -3.21 27.39
N GLU A 260 -10.07 -2.39 27.83
CA GLU A 260 -10.10 -1.73 29.14
C GLU A 260 -10.64 -0.28 29.05
N SER A 261 -11.42 0.15 30.05
CA SER A 261 -11.83 1.57 30.16
C SER A 261 -10.61 2.48 30.28
N GLY A 262 -10.63 3.59 29.56
CA GLY A 262 -9.55 4.56 29.50
C GLY A 262 -8.48 4.24 28.46
N GLU A 263 -8.49 3.05 27.84
CA GLU A 263 -7.54 2.71 26.77
C GLU A 263 -7.68 3.66 25.58
N ILE A 264 -6.57 4.02 24.94
CA ILE A 264 -6.54 4.90 23.76
C ILE A 264 -5.95 4.13 22.57
N LEU A 265 -6.75 3.99 21.53
CA LEU A 265 -6.40 3.36 20.26
C LEU A 265 -6.12 4.45 19.23
N THR A 266 -4.98 4.39 18.54
CA THR A 266 -4.55 5.46 17.63
C THR A 266 -4.69 5.02 16.18
N PHE A 267 -5.29 5.88 15.35
CA PHE A 267 -5.49 5.67 13.92
C PHE A 267 -4.67 6.71 13.15
N GLU A 268 -3.37 6.45 13.03
CA GLU A 268 -2.39 7.34 12.38
C GLU A 268 -2.67 7.56 10.89
N ASP A 269 -3.38 6.60 10.29
CA ASP A 269 -3.67 6.53 8.86
C ASP A 269 -4.98 7.26 8.48
N ILE A 270 -5.73 7.80 9.47
CA ILE A 270 -6.88 8.69 9.20
C ILE A 270 -6.33 10.10 8.99
N LEU A 271 -6.02 10.41 7.73
CA LEU A 271 -5.42 11.68 7.34
C LEU A 271 -6.47 12.66 6.80
N PHE A 272 -6.30 13.91 7.18
CA PHE A 272 -7.07 15.04 6.67
C PHE A 272 -6.19 15.92 5.80
N ASP A 273 -6.79 16.52 4.77
CA ASP A 273 -6.13 17.54 3.96
C ASP A 273 -5.65 18.72 4.84
N TYR A 274 -4.58 19.38 4.41
CA TYR A 274 -3.89 20.40 5.19
C TYR A 274 -4.86 21.52 5.56
N GLN A 275 -5.04 21.74 6.87
CA GLN A 275 -5.99 22.72 7.43
C GLN A 275 -7.47 22.48 7.09
N CYS A 276 -7.82 21.30 6.56
CA CYS A 276 -9.20 20.95 6.22
C CYS A 276 -9.73 19.77 7.06
N THR A 277 -11.03 19.53 6.93
CA THR A 277 -11.77 18.36 7.45
C THR A 277 -12.04 17.32 6.37
N THR A 278 -11.63 17.56 5.12
CA THR A 278 -11.71 16.57 4.04
C THR A 278 -10.71 15.46 4.28
N LEU A 279 -11.19 14.20 4.26
CA LEU A 279 -10.34 13.01 4.38
C LEU A 279 -9.54 12.81 3.08
N LEU A 280 -8.26 12.48 3.20
CA LEU A 280 -7.39 12.24 2.05
C LEU A 280 -7.64 10.85 1.43
N PRO A 281 -7.51 10.68 0.10
CA PRO A 281 -7.57 9.36 -0.55
C PRO A 281 -6.69 8.33 0.16
N GLY A 282 -7.18 7.09 0.29
CA GLY A 282 -6.54 6.04 1.10
C GLY A 282 -7.01 5.96 2.56
N PHE A 283 -7.86 6.91 3.01
CA PHE A 283 -8.46 6.88 4.35
C PHE A 283 -9.43 5.70 4.57
N GLU A 284 -9.98 5.12 3.49
CA GLU A 284 -11.05 4.12 3.54
C GLU A 284 -10.67 2.92 4.42
N GLN A 285 -9.44 2.42 4.29
CA GLN A 285 -8.99 1.31 5.13
C GLN A 285 -8.94 1.71 6.62
N ALA A 286 -8.43 2.91 6.91
CA ALA A 286 -8.27 3.38 8.28
C ALA A 286 -9.63 3.66 8.95
N ILE A 287 -10.58 4.22 8.19
CA ILE A 287 -11.94 4.47 8.69
C ILE A 287 -12.74 3.18 8.82
N ASN A 288 -12.57 2.21 7.91
CA ASN A 288 -13.19 0.88 8.03
C ASN A 288 -12.68 0.14 9.26
N ARG A 289 -11.37 0.20 9.55
CA ARG A 289 -10.80 -0.34 10.79
C ARG A 289 -11.44 0.26 12.04
N LEU A 290 -11.66 1.58 12.04
CA LEU A 290 -12.34 2.25 13.15
C LEU A 290 -13.82 1.84 13.24
N LEU A 291 -14.52 1.78 12.10
CA LEU A 291 -15.91 1.33 12.06
C LEU A 291 -16.04 -0.11 12.61
N ASP A 292 -15.13 -1.01 12.23
CA ASP A 292 -15.08 -2.36 12.74
C ASP A 292 -14.77 -2.42 14.23
N LEU A 293 -13.79 -1.66 14.73
CA LEU A 293 -13.54 -1.56 16.17
C LEU A 293 -14.83 -1.28 16.94
N VAL A 294 -15.60 -0.27 16.51
CA VAL A 294 -16.83 0.14 17.21
C VAL A 294 -17.98 -0.87 17.00
N ASN A 295 -18.04 -1.53 15.84
CA ASN A 295 -19.04 -2.56 15.53
C ASN A 295 -18.78 -3.90 16.24
N TYR A 296 -17.53 -4.26 16.46
CA TYR A 296 -17.14 -5.48 17.15
C TYR A 296 -17.22 -5.30 18.67
N ALA A 297 -16.77 -4.16 19.19
CA ALA A 297 -16.85 -3.83 20.62
C ALA A 297 -18.22 -3.23 21.01
N LYS A 298 -19.32 -3.94 20.73
CA LYS A 298 -20.70 -3.42 20.80
C LYS A 298 -21.12 -2.89 22.17
N ASN A 299 -20.51 -3.43 23.22
CA ASN A 299 -20.87 -3.12 24.60
C ASN A 299 -20.11 -1.91 25.15
N TYR A 300 -19.39 -1.17 24.31
CA TYR A 300 -18.53 -0.06 24.74
C TYR A 300 -18.98 1.29 24.18
N ARG A 301 -18.68 2.34 24.96
CA ARG A 301 -18.74 3.75 24.56
C ARG A 301 -17.34 4.28 24.24
N PHE A 302 -17.26 5.19 23.27
CA PHE A 302 -16.01 5.70 22.74
C PHE A 302 -16.00 7.22 22.63
N GLU A 303 -14.87 7.85 22.95
CA GLU A 303 -14.60 9.26 22.67
C GLU A 303 -13.64 9.34 21.47
N ILE A 304 -14.11 9.92 20.36
CA ILE A 304 -13.31 10.21 19.18
C ILE A 304 -12.50 11.48 19.42
N GLN A 305 -11.19 11.37 19.33
CA GLN A 305 -10.26 12.44 19.70
C GLN A 305 -9.52 12.95 18.46
N GLY A 306 -9.65 14.25 18.22
CA GLY A 306 -8.91 14.92 17.15
C GLY A 306 -7.68 15.64 17.69
N HIS A 307 -6.56 15.52 16.97
CA HIS A 307 -5.30 16.16 17.34
C HIS A 307 -4.73 16.97 16.17
N VAL A 308 -3.98 18.02 16.49
CA VAL A 308 -3.23 18.82 15.53
C VAL A 308 -1.77 18.91 15.95
N ASN A 309 -0.91 19.12 14.96
CA ASN A 309 0.50 19.42 15.21
C ASN A 309 0.68 20.90 15.59
N THR A 310 1.78 21.22 16.26
CA THR A 310 2.24 22.60 16.38
C THR A 310 2.96 23.07 15.11
N SER A 311 2.97 24.37 14.81
CA SER A 311 3.83 24.91 13.74
C SER A 311 5.30 24.70 14.13
N CYS A 312 6.19 24.41 13.17
CA CYS A 312 7.60 24.04 13.40
C CYS A 312 8.41 25.05 14.24
N ASN A 313 7.90 26.27 14.46
CA ASN A 313 8.53 27.36 15.21
C ASN A 313 7.68 27.90 16.38
N ARG A 314 6.61 27.21 16.81
CA ARG A 314 5.76 27.65 17.95
C ARG A 314 5.60 26.53 18.98
N SER A 315 5.81 26.84 20.25
CA SER A 315 5.72 25.87 21.37
C SER A 315 4.49 26.05 22.26
N THR A 316 3.57 26.96 21.92
CA THR A 316 2.38 27.22 22.74
C THR A 316 1.42 26.05 22.66
N LYS A 317 1.27 25.32 23.78
CA LYS A 317 0.25 24.28 23.94
C LYS A 317 -1.13 24.91 24.08
N PHE A 318 -2.11 24.35 23.38
CA PHE A 318 -3.51 24.70 23.47
C PHE A 318 -4.34 23.42 23.38
N LYS A 319 -5.38 23.35 24.21
CA LYS A 319 -6.27 22.18 24.30
C LYS A 319 -7.46 22.31 23.38
N ASP A 320 -8.04 23.51 23.32
CA ASP A 320 -9.20 23.78 22.49
C ASP A 320 -8.72 24.33 21.14
N HIS A 321 -9.02 23.60 20.07
CA HIS A 321 -8.68 24.02 18.72
C HIS A 321 -9.79 23.64 17.75
N PRO A 322 -10.42 24.62 17.05
CA PRO A 322 -11.54 24.38 16.16
C PRO A 322 -11.28 23.29 15.12
N LEU A 323 -10.07 23.25 14.53
CA LEU A 323 -9.72 22.21 13.55
C LEU A 323 -9.66 20.81 14.15
N SER A 324 -9.13 20.67 15.37
CA SER A 324 -9.04 19.36 16.03
C SER A 324 -10.43 18.85 16.40
N ASP A 325 -11.31 19.76 16.84
CA ASP A 325 -12.69 19.44 17.16
C ASP A 325 -13.49 19.08 15.90
N ALA A 326 -13.37 19.89 14.84
CA ALA A 326 -14.03 19.63 13.57
C ALA A 326 -13.63 18.29 12.96
N ARG A 327 -12.34 17.92 13.04
CA ARG A 327 -11.85 16.60 12.58
C ARG A 327 -12.45 15.45 13.37
N ALA A 328 -12.47 15.54 14.71
CA ALA A 328 -13.12 14.54 15.55
C ALA A 328 -14.61 14.41 15.21
N LYS A 329 -15.27 15.55 14.98
CA LYS A 329 -16.68 15.63 14.62
C LYS A 329 -16.98 15.03 13.25
N THR A 330 -16.09 15.19 12.27
CA THR A 330 -16.20 14.54 10.95
C THR A 330 -16.24 13.02 11.09
N ILE A 331 -15.32 12.45 11.89
CA ILE A 331 -15.29 10.99 12.13
C ILE A 331 -16.53 10.53 12.89
N TYR A 332 -16.96 11.30 13.90
CA TYR A 332 -18.17 11.02 14.65
C TYR A 332 -19.40 10.91 13.74
N TYR A 333 -19.62 11.88 12.84
CA TYR A 333 -20.76 11.83 11.92
C TYR A 333 -20.63 10.73 10.89
N TYR A 334 -19.42 10.47 10.39
CA TYR A 334 -19.17 9.35 9.49
C TYR A 334 -19.60 8.02 10.13
N LEU A 335 -19.26 7.78 11.40
CA LEU A 335 -19.65 6.55 12.11
C LEU A 335 -21.18 6.44 12.28
N ILE A 336 -21.87 7.54 12.57
CA ILE A 336 -23.34 7.56 12.68
C ILE A 336 -24.00 7.28 11.33
N GLU A 337 -23.51 7.91 10.25
CA GLU A 337 -23.99 7.68 8.89
C GLU A 337 -23.81 6.22 8.46
N ASN A 338 -22.79 5.54 9.01
CA ASN A 338 -22.54 4.11 8.85
C ASN A 338 -23.21 3.22 9.91
N GLY A 339 -24.21 3.75 10.64
CA GLY A 339 -25.11 2.96 11.48
C GLY A 339 -24.66 2.76 12.92
N ILE A 340 -23.61 3.43 13.39
CA ILE A 340 -23.24 3.40 14.81
C ILE A 340 -24.21 4.28 15.62
N ASP A 341 -24.75 3.73 16.72
CA ASP A 341 -25.58 4.50 17.64
C ASP A 341 -24.79 5.66 18.28
N SER A 342 -25.28 6.88 18.07
CA SER A 342 -24.78 8.10 18.70
C SER A 342 -24.62 8.01 20.23
N SER A 343 -25.44 7.22 20.94
CA SER A 343 -25.35 7.05 22.39
C SER A 343 -24.01 6.45 22.84
N ARG A 344 -23.36 5.71 21.92
CA ARG A 344 -22.07 5.06 22.11
C ARG A 344 -20.89 5.94 21.77
N LEU A 345 -21.10 7.14 21.23
CA LEU A 345 -20.05 7.99 20.73
C LEU A 345 -20.05 9.35 21.40
N GLU A 346 -18.86 9.84 21.70
CA GLU A 346 -18.58 11.24 22.03
C GLU A 346 -17.43 11.71 21.12
N TRP A 347 -17.24 13.01 20.95
CA TRP A 347 -16.07 13.54 20.24
C TRP A 347 -15.44 14.71 20.99
N LYS A 348 -14.15 14.91 20.79
CA LYS A 348 -13.42 16.03 21.39
C LYS A 348 -12.16 16.41 20.60
N GLY A 349 -12.02 17.70 20.33
CA GLY A 349 -10.74 18.28 19.91
C GLY A 349 -9.77 18.48 21.08
N TYR A 350 -8.52 18.04 20.93
CA TYR A 350 -7.46 18.22 21.94
C TYR A 350 -6.31 19.14 21.51
N GLY A 351 -6.46 19.82 20.36
CA GLY A 351 -5.42 20.73 19.89
C GLY A 351 -4.09 20.02 19.73
N ASN A 352 -3.01 20.67 20.17
CA ASN A 352 -1.66 20.10 20.23
C ASN A 352 -1.29 19.65 21.66
N TRP A 353 -2.28 19.47 22.55
CA TRP A 353 -2.06 19.19 23.97
C TRP A 353 -1.38 17.84 24.20
N TYR A 354 -1.80 16.83 23.42
CA TYR A 354 -1.32 15.45 23.46
C TYR A 354 -0.56 15.07 22.18
N MET A 355 0.43 15.89 21.79
CA MET A 355 1.37 15.51 20.74
C MET A 355 2.17 14.27 21.14
N ILE A 356 2.30 13.31 20.22
CA ILE A 356 3.20 12.15 20.35
C ILE A 356 4.65 12.63 20.28
N PHE A 357 4.93 13.56 19.37
CA PHE A 357 6.22 14.22 19.23
C PHE A 357 6.10 15.69 19.62
N PRO A 358 6.44 16.07 20.86
CA PRO A 358 6.32 17.46 21.30
C PRO A 358 7.15 18.45 20.46
N ASN A 359 8.27 17.97 19.89
CA ASN A 359 9.19 18.74 19.05
C ASN A 359 9.44 17.99 17.73
N PRO A 360 8.46 17.94 16.81
CA PRO A 360 8.59 17.18 15.57
C PRO A 360 9.68 17.81 14.69
N GLN A 361 10.67 17.02 14.28
CA GLN A 361 11.79 17.43 13.42
C GLN A 361 11.55 17.07 11.95
N THR A 362 10.64 16.14 11.68
CA THR A 362 10.32 15.67 10.33
C THR A 362 8.84 15.80 10.04
N GLU A 363 8.48 15.86 8.76
CA GLU A 363 7.07 15.89 8.35
C GLU A 363 6.33 14.61 8.76
N SER A 364 7.03 13.47 8.84
CA SER A 364 6.46 12.21 9.34
C SER A 364 6.04 12.32 10.81
N GLN A 365 6.90 12.88 11.68
CA GLN A 365 6.56 13.12 13.09
C GLN A 365 5.43 14.15 13.23
N ALA A 366 5.47 15.22 12.42
CA ALA A 366 4.41 16.21 12.37
C ALA A 366 3.06 15.60 11.94
N ARG A 367 3.08 14.66 11.00
CA ARG A 367 1.90 13.93 10.53
C ARG A 367 1.32 13.03 11.61
N GLN A 368 2.15 12.30 12.35
CA GLN A 368 1.70 11.48 13.48
C GLN A 368 1.04 12.30 14.59
N ASN A 369 1.38 13.58 14.75
CA ASN A 369 0.65 14.46 15.67
C ASN A 369 -0.75 14.86 15.15
N ARG A 370 -0.98 14.86 13.83
CA ARG A 370 -2.26 15.21 13.17
C ARG A 370 -3.14 13.96 12.99
N ARG A 371 -3.38 13.25 14.08
CA ARG A 371 -4.05 11.95 14.08
C ARG A 371 -5.48 12.03 14.61
N VAL A 372 -6.20 10.94 14.41
CA VAL A 372 -7.38 10.58 15.19
C VAL A 372 -6.98 9.49 16.19
N SER A 373 -7.45 9.60 17.41
CA SER A 373 -7.43 8.51 18.37
C SER A 373 -8.82 8.26 18.92
N VAL A 374 -9.05 7.08 19.44
CA VAL A 374 -10.31 6.68 20.04
C VAL A 374 -10.04 6.20 21.44
N LYS A 375 -10.66 6.87 22.40
CA LYS A 375 -10.58 6.51 23.80
C LYS A 375 -11.78 5.65 24.16
N VAL A 376 -11.53 4.53 24.82
CA VAL A 376 -12.56 3.69 25.44
C VAL A 376 -13.06 4.42 26.67
N ILE A 377 -14.33 4.81 26.69
CA ILE A 377 -14.93 5.47 27.87
C ILE A 377 -15.22 4.42 28.94
N GLY A 378 -15.82 3.29 28.54
CA GLY A 378 -16.23 2.21 29.44
C GLY A 378 -17.28 1.33 28.76
N ARG A 379 -17.76 0.31 29.47
CA ARG A 379 -18.89 -0.48 28.98
C ARG A 379 -20.18 0.35 29.08
N ILE A 380 -21.19 0.00 28.30
CA ILE A 380 -22.50 0.66 28.30
C ILE A 380 -23.25 0.36 29.61
N ASP A 381 -22.97 -0.79 30.22
CA ASP A 381 -23.63 -1.28 31.44
C ASP A 381 -22.89 -0.88 32.74
N ASP A 382 -21.72 -0.24 32.64
CA ASP A 382 -20.94 0.28 33.77
C ASP A 382 -21.37 1.73 34.10
#